data_AF-A0A257GXH7-F1
#
_entry.id   AF-A0A257GXH7-F1
#
_cell.length_a   1.000
_cell.length_b   1.000
_cell.length_c   1.000
_cell.angle_alpha   90.00
_cell.angle_beta   90.00
_cell.angle_gamma   90.00
#
_symmetry.space_group_name_H-M   'P 1'
#
loop_
_entity.id
_entity.type
_entity.pdbx_description
1 polymer ?
#
loop_
_entity_poly.entity_id
_entity_poly.type
_entity_poly.pdbx_seq_one_letter_code
_entity_poly.pdbx_strand_id
1 'polypeptide(L)'
;MEAWVKEMENTNIKRDPEKKKTHRLYNGDIPRTYAASTIRKFFYTLKKVVEWHASRHRYAFNTPFKGVKLPSENNSRDRRFQENEEARLLATCEKMPNAYELKTILLFATETAMRAGEILKMTWSMVDSKGQRVVLPSSITKTSKAREVPLTSIAVKLLDDLKQKKPPQTTSVRTFVSSSLFYSTDR
;
A
#
# COMPACT_ATOMS: atom_id res chain seq x y z
N MET A 1 -6.03 -29.73 11.17
CA MET A 1 -5.90 -28.28 10.88
C MET A 1 -5.46 -27.45 12.07
N GLU A 2 -5.94 -27.70 13.30
CA GLU A 2 -5.48 -26.94 14.47
C GLU A 2 -3.98 -27.11 14.78
N ALA A 3 -3.44 -28.33 14.64
CA ALA A 3 -2.01 -28.58 14.76
C ALA A 3 -1.19 -27.73 13.77
N TRP A 4 -1.66 -27.62 12.52
CA TRP A 4 -1.04 -26.78 11.51
C TRP A 4 -1.10 -25.28 11.84
N VAL A 5 -2.21 -24.81 12.44
CA VAL A 5 -2.31 -23.41 12.91
C VAL A 5 -1.24 -23.14 13.97
N LYS A 6 -1.09 -24.01 14.98
CA LYS A 6 -0.07 -23.88 16.02
C LYS A 6 1.36 -23.97 15.47
N GLU A 7 1.58 -24.84 14.50
CA GLU A 7 2.87 -24.96 13.82
C GLU A 7 3.22 -23.65 13.10
N MET A 8 2.27 -23.06 12.37
CA MET A 8 2.47 -21.78 11.69
C MET A 8 2.75 -20.63 12.66
N GLU A 9 2.12 -20.58 13.83
CA GLU A 9 2.40 -19.57 14.86
C GLU A 9 3.86 -19.62 15.37
N ASN A 10 4.47 -20.81 15.37
CA ASN A 10 5.83 -21.05 15.83
C ASN A 10 6.87 -21.07 14.69
N THR A 11 6.42 -21.14 13.45
CA THR A 11 7.32 -21.25 12.30
C THR A 11 8.05 -19.94 12.05
N ASN A 12 9.37 -19.98 12.13
CA ASN A 12 10.22 -18.83 11.80
C ASN A 12 10.25 -18.62 10.29
N ILE A 13 9.97 -17.39 9.86
CA ILE A 13 9.96 -17.02 8.43
C ILE A 13 11.41 -16.90 7.96
N LYS A 14 11.84 -17.85 7.10
CA LYS A 14 13.15 -17.78 6.44
C LYS A 14 13.22 -16.51 5.61
N ARG A 15 14.29 -15.73 5.80
CA ARG A 15 14.57 -14.58 4.94
C ARG A 15 15.12 -15.06 3.60
N ASP A 16 14.78 -14.31 2.57
CA ASP A 16 15.42 -14.43 1.28
C ASP A 16 16.91 -14.04 1.42
N PRO A 17 17.86 -14.97 1.18
CA PRO A 17 19.29 -14.70 1.32
C PRO A 17 19.81 -13.70 0.28
N GLU A 18 19.11 -13.53 -0.85
CA GLU A 18 19.55 -12.67 -1.96
C GLU A 18 19.02 -11.23 -1.85
N LYS A 19 18.31 -10.90 -0.78
CA LYS A 19 17.65 -9.60 -0.63
C LYS A 19 18.68 -8.45 -0.53
N LYS A 20 18.92 -7.76 -1.64
CA LYS A 20 19.83 -6.61 -1.72
C LYS A 20 19.21 -5.34 -1.10
N LYS A 21 19.95 -4.75 -0.16
CA LYS A 21 19.76 -3.45 0.51
C LYS A 21 18.55 -3.36 1.45
N THR A 22 18.80 -3.60 2.73
CA THR A 22 18.01 -3.01 3.81
C THR A 22 18.40 -1.54 3.97
N HIS A 23 17.42 -0.66 4.16
CA HIS A 23 17.68 0.74 4.52
C HIS A 23 18.56 0.78 5.79
N ARG A 24 19.49 1.73 5.93
CA ARG A 24 20.45 1.77 7.07
C ARG A 24 19.76 1.71 8.45
N LEU A 25 18.56 2.27 8.57
CA LEU A 25 17.76 2.29 9.80
C LEU A 25 16.77 1.11 9.91
N TYR A 26 16.75 0.19 8.95
CA TYR A 26 15.83 -0.95 8.95
C TYR A 26 16.30 -2.00 9.96
N ASN A 27 15.69 -2.01 11.14
CA ASN A 27 15.89 -3.05 12.15
C ASN A 27 14.95 -4.25 11.89
N GLY A 28 15.12 -4.89 10.74
CA GLY A 28 14.32 -6.06 10.35
C GLY A 28 15.00 -7.39 10.59
N ASP A 29 16.15 -7.40 11.29
CA ASP A 29 16.90 -8.61 11.58
C ASP A 29 16.33 -9.44 12.72
N ILE A 30 15.30 -8.93 13.39
CA ILE A 30 14.50 -9.65 14.38
C ILE A 30 13.81 -10.84 13.70
N PRO A 31 14.06 -12.10 14.14
CA PRO A 31 13.34 -13.26 13.63
C PRO A 31 11.84 -13.08 13.87
N ARG A 32 11.01 -13.44 12.89
CA ARG A 32 9.56 -13.24 12.97
C ARG A 32 8.87 -14.54 12.62
N THR A 33 7.81 -14.85 13.35
CA THR A 33 6.88 -15.91 13.00
C THR A 33 5.72 -15.35 12.18
N TYR A 34 4.84 -16.22 11.68
CA TYR A 34 3.67 -15.79 10.93
C TYR A 34 2.70 -15.00 11.82
N ALA A 35 2.38 -13.77 11.41
CA ALA A 35 1.33 -12.99 12.06
C ALA A 35 -0.03 -13.69 11.94
N ALA A 36 -0.90 -13.51 12.95
CA ALA A 36 -2.25 -14.08 12.97
C ALA A 36 -3.04 -13.83 11.67
N SER A 37 -2.97 -12.61 11.13
CA SER A 37 -3.62 -12.25 9.86
C SER A 37 -3.11 -13.07 8.66
N THR A 38 -1.83 -13.42 8.64
CA THR A 38 -1.23 -14.23 7.58
C THR A 38 -1.70 -15.68 7.68
N ILE A 39 -1.71 -16.25 8.88
CA ILE A 39 -2.19 -17.62 9.13
C ILE A 39 -3.66 -17.74 8.71
N ARG A 40 -4.50 -16.77 9.08
CA ARG A 40 -5.90 -16.70 8.65
C ARG A 40 -6.03 -16.67 7.14
N LYS A 41 -5.25 -15.84 6.45
CA LYS A 41 -5.27 -15.75 4.98
C LYS A 41 -4.90 -17.09 4.34
N PHE A 42 -3.83 -17.74 4.78
CA PHE A 42 -3.45 -19.06 4.27
C PHE A 42 -4.55 -20.10 4.50
N PHE A 43 -5.10 -20.13 5.72
CA PHE A 43 -6.20 -21.03 6.05
C PHE A 43 -7.41 -20.82 5.14
N TYR A 44 -7.88 -19.58 4.99
CA TYR A 44 -9.07 -19.29 4.18
C TYR A 44 -8.82 -19.47 2.69
N THR A 45 -7.63 -19.14 2.18
CA THR A 45 -7.27 -19.40 0.78
C THR A 45 -7.32 -20.91 0.51
N LEU A 46 -6.64 -21.72 1.33
CA LEU A 46 -6.62 -23.17 1.16
C LEU A 46 -8.03 -23.76 1.28
N LYS A 47 -8.78 -23.35 2.31
CA LYS A 47 -10.18 -23.74 2.49
C LYS A 47 -10.99 -23.47 1.23
N LYS A 48 -10.93 -22.25 0.72
CA LYS A 48 -11.73 -21.83 -0.44
C LYS A 48 -11.35 -22.59 -1.70
N VAL A 49 -10.06 -22.79 -1.96
CA VAL A 49 -9.58 -23.53 -3.15
C VAL A 49 -10.08 -24.97 -3.11
N VAL A 50 -9.93 -25.66 -1.98
CA VAL A 50 -10.31 -27.09 -1.88
C VAL A 50 -11.84 -27.27 -1.88
N GLU A 51 -12.59 -26.42 -1.17
CA GLU A 51 -14.05 -26.45 -1.18
C GLU A 51 -14.60 -26.14 -2.58
N TRP A 52 -14.03 -25.15 -3.28
CA TRP A 52 -14.40 -24.82 -4.65
C TRP A 52 -14.12 -26.00 -5.60
N HIS A 53 -12.96 -26.62 -5.50
CA HIS A 53 -12.60 -27.78 -6.35
C HIS A 53 -13.54 -28.97 -6.10
N ALA A 54 -13.82 -29.29 -4.84
CA ALA A 54 -14.78 -30.33 -4.47
C ALA A 54 -16.17 -30.06 -5.05
N SER A 55 -16.66 -28.82 -4.94
CA SER A 55 -17.93 -28.41 -5.53
C SER A 55 -17.91 -28.51 -7.06
N ARG A 56 -16.80 -28.14 -7.71
CA ARG A 56 -16.65 -28.13 -9.17
C ARG A 56 -16.59 -29.53 -9.78
N HIS A 57 -16.00 -30.48 -9.05
CA HIS A 57 -15.81 -31.88 -9.47
C HIS A 57 -16.79 -32.86 -8.80
N ARG A 58 -17.70 -32.36 -7.95
CA ARG A 58 -18.81 -33.09 -7.33
C ARG A 58 -18.39 -34.34 -6.54
N TYR A 59 -17.22 -34.31 -5.89
CA TYR A 59 -16.86 -35.36 -4.94
C TYR A 59 -17.18 -34.94 -3.51
N ALA A 60 -17.50 -35.92 -2.66
CA ALA A 60 -17.73 -35.69 -1.25
C ALA A 60 -16.42 -35.23 -0.59
N PHE A 61 -16.44 -34.04 -0.01
CA PHE A 61 -15.32 -33.49 0.73
C PHE A 61 -15.75 -33.19 2.17
N ASN A 62 -15.33 -34.06 3.09
CA ASN A 62 -15.49 -33.77 4.51
C ASN A 62 -14.51 -32.66 4.90
N THR A 63 -15.03 -31.47 5.22
CA THR A 63 -14.22 -30.26 5.37
C THR A 63 -13.37 -30.31 6.65
N PRO A 64 -12.02 -30.45 6.56
CA PRO A 64 -11.15 -30.46 7.73
C PRO A 64 -11.01 -29.06 8.37
N PHE A 65 -11.68 -28.06 7.79
CA PHE A 65 -11.67 -26.66 8.19
C PHE A 65 -12.80 -26.32 9.18
N LYS A 66 -13.76 -27.21 9.41
CA LYS A 66 -14.87 -26.97 10.35
C LYS A 66 -14.38 -27.10 11.79
N GLY A 67 -14.82 -26.17 12.64
CA GLY A 67 -14.49 -26.17 14.08
C GLY A 67 -13.07 -25.68 14.43
N VAL A 68 -12.25 -25.31 13.44
CA VAL A 68 -10.86 -24.89 13.68
C VAL A 68 -10.82 -23.50 14.31
N LYS A 69 -10.23 -23.39 15.50
CA LYS A 69 -9.97 -22.09 16.14
C LYS A 69 -8.77 -21.40 15.49
N LEU A 70 -9.01 -20.25 14.88
CA LEU A 70 -7.97 -19.41 14.29
C LEU A 70 -7.53 -18.30 15.26
N PRO A 71 -6.27 -17.85 15.19
CA PRO A 71 -5.81 -16.72 15.99
C PRO A 71 -6.61 -15.46 15.67
N SER A 72 -6.77 -14.61 16.70
CA SER A 72 -7.43 -13.32 16.54
C SER A 72 -6.52 -12.34 15.81
N GLU A 73 -7.08 -11.59 14.87
CA GLU A 73 -6.37 -10.54 14.16
C GLU A 73 -6.56 -9.21 14.89
N ASN A 74 -5.52 -8.69 15.53
CA ASN A 74 -5.54 -7.35 16.14
C ASN A 74 -4.79 -6.35 15.24
N ASN A 75 -5.38 -6.06 14.07
CA ASN A 75 -4.84 -5.09 13.11
C ASN A 75 -5.59 -3.76 13.13
N SER A 76 -6.31 -3.44 14.22
CA SER A 76 -6.97 -2.13 14.33
C SER A 76 -5.92 -1.02 14.35
N ARG A 77 -6.25 0.09 13.70
CA ARG A 77 -5.39 1.27 13.63
C ARG A 77 -6.12 2.40 14.31
N ASP A 78 -5.97 2.49 15.62
CA ASP A 78 -6.72 3.46 16.43
C ASP A 78 -5.85 4.67 16.83
N ARG A 79 -4.55 4.61 16.53
CA ARG A 79 -3.57 5.66 16.82
C ARG A 79 -3.44 6.65 15.66
N ARG A 80 -3.55 7.95 15.96
CA ARG A 80 -3.18 9.07 15.07
C ARG A 80 -1.82 9.64 15.48
N PHE A 81 -1.25 10.50 14.63
CA PHE A 81 -0.04 11.26 14.98
C PHE A 81 -0.29 12.06 16.26
N GLN A 82 0.66 11.99 17.19
CA GLN A 82 0.66 12.78 18.41
C GLN A 82 1.53 14.02 18.21
N GLU A 83 1.05 15.19 18.63
CA GLU A 83 1.71 16.52 18.57
C GLU A 83 2.94 16.62 17.65
N ASN A 84 4.13 16.36 18.20
CA ASN A 84 5.41 16.63 17.53
C ASN A 84 5.87 15.52 16.57
N GLU A 85 5.09 14.44 16.40
CA GLU A 85 5.47 13.33 15.52
C GLU A 85 5.48 13.72 14.05
N GLU A 86 4.51 14.52 13.60
CA GLU A 86 4.46 15.01 12.23
C GLU A 86 5.68 15.89 11.92
N ALA A 87 5.99 16.84 12.82
CA ALA A 87 7.15 17.70 12.70
C ALA A 87 8.47 16.90 12.65
N ARG A 88 8.61 15.87 13.51
CA ARG A 88 9.78 14.99 13.50
C ARG A 88 9.88 14.17 12.22
N LEU A 89 8.75 13.72 11.67
CA LEU A 89 8.71 12.98 10.42
C LEU A 89 9.12 13.88 9.24
N LEU A 90 8.60 15.10 9.19
CA LEU A 90 8.97 16.11 8.20
C LEU A 90 10.46 16.48 8.27
N ALA A 91 11.01 16.67 9.48
CA ALA A 91 12.44 16.93 9.70
C ALA A 91 13.32 15.75 9.27
N THR A 92 12.79 14.53 9.31
CA THR A 92 13.49 13.34 8.80
C THR A 92 13.48 13.33 7.27
N CYS A 93 12.36 13.70 6.64
CA CYS A 93 12.28 13.82 5.18
C CYS A 93 13.32 14.80 4.63
N GLU A 94 13.64 15.89 5.34
CA GLU A 94 14.68 16.87 4.94
C GLU A 94 16.07 16.24 4.75
N LYS A 95 16.36 15.17 5.47
CA LYS A 95 17.68 14.52 5.47
C LYS A 95 17.81 13.48 4.34
N MET A 96 16.77 13.28 3.54
CA MET A 96 16.72 12.27 2.50
C MET A 96 17.04 12.88 1.11
N PRO A 97 17.62 12.11 0.16
CA PRO A 97 17.96 12.63 -1.17
C PRO A 97 16.77 13.21 -1.95
N ASN A 98 15.56 12.68 -1.73
CA ASN A 98 14.31 13.13 -2.39
C ASN A 98 13.43 13.91 -1.40
N ALA A 99 14.05 14.81 -0.61
CA ALA A 99 13.41 15.47 0.52
C ALA A 99 12.11 16.18 0.13
N TYR A 100 12.10 16.87 -1.01
CA TYR A 100 10.96 17.65 -1.46
C TYR A 100 9.77 16.74 -1.84
N GLU A 101 10.02 15.70 -2.64
CA GLU A 101 9.00 14.75 -3.07
C GLU A 101 8.42 13.99 -1.88
N LEU A 102 9.28 13.56 -0.95
CA LEU A 102 8.87 12.86 0.26
C LEU A 102 7.99 13.73 1.16
N LYS A 103 8.37 14.99 1.38
CA LYS A 103 7.55 15.96 2.14
C LYS A 103 6.21 16.20 1.47
N THR A 104 6.22 16.42 0.16
CA THR A 104 5.00 16.72 -0.61
C THR A 104 4.02 15.56 -0.52
N ILE A 105 4.49 14.33 -0.75
CA ILE A 105 3.66 13.12 -0.64
C ILE A 105 3.16 12.91 0.79
N LEU A 106 4.01 13.13 1.80
CA LEU A 106 3.63 12.98 3.20
C LEU A 106 2.49 13.94 3.58
N LEU A 107 2.67 15.24 3.34
CA LEU A 107 1.68 16.26 3.64
C LEU A 107 0.39 16.02 2.84
N PHE A 108 0.51 15.73 1.55
CA PHE A 108 -0.64 15.44 0.70
C PHE A 108 -1.43 14.20 1.18
N ALA A 109 -0.74 13.15 1.63
CA ALA A 109 -1.39 11.97 2.20
C ALA A 109 -2.10 12.27 3.51
N THR A 110 -1.52 13.13 4.36
CA THR A 110 -2.14 13.58 5.61
C THR A 110 -3.42 14.39 5.35
N GLU A 111 -3.37 15.33 4.41
CA GLU A 111 -4.52 16.18 4.06
C GLU A 111 -5.67 15.42 3.41
N THR A 112 -5.37 14.44 2.55
CA THR A 112 -6.38 13.78 1.71
C THR A 112 -6.83 12.41 2.23
N ALA A 113 -6.08 11.83 3.17
CA ALA A 113 -6.23 10.45 3.63
C ALA A 113 -6.32 9.40 2.48
N MET A 114 -5.76 9.72 1.31
CA MET A 114 -5.74 8.83 0.15
C MET A 114 -4.81 7.64 0.39
N ARG A 115 -5.10 6.51 -0.27
CA ARG A 115 -4.17 5.38 -0.24
C ARG A 115 -2.91 5.74 -1.01
N ALA A 116 -1.74 5.32 -0.52
CA ALA A 116 -0.46 5.58 -1.19
C ALA A 116 -0.46 5.14 -2.67
N GLY A 117 -1.06 3.99 -2.98
CA GLY A 117 -1.18 3.53 -4.37
C GLY A 117 -2.08 4.39 -5.25
N GLU A 118 -3.09 5.06 -4.68
CA GLU A 118 -3.94 6.01 -5.40
C GLU A 118 -3.17 7.32 -5.65
N ILE A 119 -2.46 7.82 -4.64
CA ILE A 119 -1.61 9.03 -4.74
C ILE A 119 -0.55 8.83 -5.84
N LEU A 120 0.17 7.71 -5.84
CA LEU A 120 1.25 7.44 -6.79
C LEU A 120 0.80 7.20 -8.23
N LYS A 121 -0.48 6.84 -8.44
CA LYS A 121 -1.08 6.59 -9.77
C LYS A 121 -1.91 7.75 -10.28
N MET A 122 -2.14 8.77 -9.45
CA MET A 122 -2.89 9.95 -9.83
C MET A 122 -2.17 10.67 -10.98
N THR A 123 -2.93 11.28 -11.88
CA THR A 123 -2.39 12.11 -12.97
C THR A 123 -2.98 13.51 -12.88
N TRP A 124 -2.33 14.49 -13.53
CA TRP A 124 -2.82 15.88 -13.55
C TRP A 124 -4.23 16.03 -14.12
N SER A 125 -4.62 15.14 -15.05
CA SER A 125 -5.99 15.10 -15.60
C SER A 125 -7.07 14.71 -14.59
N MET A 126 -6.69 14.09 -13.47
CA MET A 126 -7.62 13.71 -12.39
C MET A 126 -7.83 14.84 -11.38
N VAL A 127 -7.06 15.94 -11.47
CA VAL A 127 -7.10 17.06 -10.53
C VAL A 127 -8.00 18.16 -11.09
N ASP A 128 -9.11 18.42 -10.41
CA ASP A 128 -9.96 19.59 -10.63
C ASP A 128 -9.58 20.67 -9.62
N SER A 129 -8.59 21.50 -9.97
CA SER A 129 -8.13 22.59 -9.09
C SER A 129 -9.21 23.65 -8.85
N LYS A 130 -10.12 23.88 -9.82
CA LYS A 130 -11.22 24.85 -9.68
C LYS A 130 -12.28 24.34 -8.72
N GLY A 131 -12.63 23.07 -8.85
CA GLY A 131 -13.57 22.37 -7.96
C GLY A 131 -12.94 21.86 -6.67
N GLN A 132 -11.65 22.14 -6.44
CA GLN A 132 -10.86 21.69 -5.28
C GLN A 132 -11.05 20.20 -4.99
N ARG A 133 -10.94 19.35 -6.00
CA ARG A 133 -11.11 17.89 -5.83
C ARG A 133 -10.22 17.08 -6.75
N VAL A 134 -9.95 15.84 -6.34
CA VAL A 134 -9.36 14.80 -7.18
C VAL A 134 -10.43 13.77 -7.50
N VAL A 135 -10.61 13.49 -8.79
CA VAL A 135 -11.54 12.47 -9.27
C VAL A 135 -10.76 11.19 -9.58
N LEU A 136 -10.86 10.20 -8.70
CA LEU A 136 -10.15 8.92 -8.86
C LEU A 136 -11.03 7.93 -9.65
N PRO A 137 -10.59 7.46 -10.83
CA PRO A 137 -11.33 6.46 -11.58
C PRO A 137 -11.28 5.10 -10.91
N SER A 138 -12.30 4.26 -11.17
CA SER A 138 -12.39 2.91 -10.62
C SER A 138 -11.13 2.06 -10.86
N SER A 139 -10.46 2.26 -12.01
CA SER A 139 -9.26 1.52 -12.44
C SER A 139 -8.05 1.66 -11.51
N ILE A 140 -7.93 2.75 -10.76
CA ILE A 140 -6.81 2.95 -9.82
C ILE A 140 -7.21 2.76 -8.36
N THR A 141 -8.52 2.69 -8.08
CA THR A 141 -9.02 2.50 -6.71
C THR A 141 -8.99 1.03 -6.31
N LYS A 142 -8.64 0.77 -5.05
CA LYS A 142 -8.62 -0.59 -4.50
C LYS A 142 -9.99 -1.29 -4.55
N THR A 143 -11.08 -0.53 -4.45
CA THR A 143 -12.46 -1.04 -4.37
C THR A 143 -13.14 -1.11 -5.74
N SER A 144 -12.44 -0.80 -6.84
CA SER A 144 -13.02 -0.73 -8.19
C SER A 144 -14.23 0.22 -8.30
N LYS A 145 -14.25 1.28 -7.48
CA LYS A 145 -15.32 2.29 -7.46
C LYS A 145 -14.70 3.66 -7.59
N ALA A 146 -15.18 4.44 -8.57
CA ALA A 146 -14.76 5.83 -8.69
C ALA A 146 -15.16 6.60 -7.44
N ARG A 147 -14.30 7.53 -7.00
CA ARG A 147 -14.60 8.41 -5.88
C ARG A 147 -13.96 9.77 -6.06
N GLU A 148 -14.58 10.78 -5.50
CA GLU A 148 -14.01 12.12 -5.41
C GLU A 148 -13.35 12.32 -4.04
N VAL A 149 -12.23 13.02 -4.02
CA VAL A 149 -11.51 13.39 -2.80
C VAL A 149 -11.44 14.91 -2.75
N PRO A 150 -12.09 15.57 -1.77
CA PRO A 150 -11.98 17.01 -1.62
C PRO A 150 -10.54 17.38 -1.22
N LEU A 151 -10.04 18.49 -1.77
CA LEU A 151 -8.72 19.03 -1.49
C LEU A 151 -8.83 20.22 -0.56
N THR A 152 -8.03 20.23 0.49
CA THR A 152 -7.84 21.42 1.32
C THR A 152 -7.02 22.46 0.58
N SER A 153 -7.07 23.72 1.01
CA SER A 153 -6.25 24.80 0.42
C SER A 153 -4.75 24.48 0.48
N ILE A 154 -4.30 23.76 1.52
CA ILE A 154 -2.93 23.27 1.67
C ILE A 154 -2.62 22.25 0.57
N ALA A 155 -3.51 21.27 0.35
CA ALA A 155 -3.33 20.25 -0.68
C ALA A 155 -3.31 20.85 -2.10
N VAL A 156 -4.17 21.84 -2.38
CA VAL A 156 -4.16 22.57 -3.67
C VAL A 156 -2.81 23.27 -3.86
N LYS A 157 -2.34 24.01 -2.85
CA LYS A 157 -1.05 24.69 -2.90
C LYS A 157 0.11 23.73 -3.16
N LEU A 158 0.13 22.58 -2.48
CA LEU A 158 1.16 21.54 -2.69
C LEU A 158 1.17 21.03 -4.14
N LEU A 159 -0.01 20.85 -4.75
CA LEU A 159 -0.12 20.43 -6.15
C LEU A 159 0.34 21.53 -7.11
N ASP A 160 0.00 22.79 -6.84
CA ASP A 160 0.42 23.93 -7.66
C ASP A 160 1.94 24.12 -7.61
N ASP A 161 2.55 24.06 -6.42
CA ASP A 161 4.00 24.12 -6.23
C ASP A 161 4.71 22.99 -6.96
N LEU A 162 4.15 21.78 -6.89
CA LEU A 162 4.67 20.60 -7.58
C LEU A 162 4.58 20.74 -9.11
N LYS A 163 3.51 21.34 -9.63
CA LYS A 163 3.30 21.55 -11.07
C LYS A 163 4.26 22.58 -11.66
N GLN A 164 4.67 23.59 -10.87
CA GLN A 164 5.61 24.61 -11.30
C GLN A 164 7.07 24.11 -11.36
N LYS A 165 7.41 23.07 -10.60
CA LYS A 165 8.74 22.48 -10.67
C LYS A 165 8.94 21.71 -11.98
N LYS A 166 9.98 22.08 -12.73
CA LYS A 166 10.47 21.25 -13.85
C LYS A 166 10.93 19.89 -13.30
N PRO A 167 10.60 18.76 -13.95
CA PRO A 167 11.10 17.48 -13.53
C PRO A 167 12.64 17.51 -13.54
N PRO A 168 13.32 16.98 -12.52
CA PRO A 168 14.77 16.88 -12.54
C PRO A 168 15.20 16.06 -13.77
N GLN A 169 16.18 16.58 -14.52
CA GLN A 169 16.62 16.03 -15.80
C GLN A 169 17.26 14.63 -15.68
N THR A 170 17.66 14.19 -14.47
CA THR A 170 18.23 12.85 -14.25
C THR A 170 17.96 12.36 -12.83
N THR A 171 17.40 11.15 -12.76
CA THR A 171 17.62 10.05 -11.78
C THR A 171 16.28 9.40 -11.41
N SER A 172 15.96 8.35 -12.17
CA SER A 172 15.04 7.24 -11.90
C SER A 172 14.27 7.23 -10.57
N VAL A 173 13.27 8.12 -10.43
CA VAL A 173 12.04 7.82 -9.68
C VAL A 173 10.89 8.07 -10.64
N ARG A 174 10.55 7.04 -11.43
CA ARG A 174 9.41 7.06 -12.36
C ARG A 174 8.08 7.07 -11.58
N THR A 175 7.67 8.24 -11.10
CA THR A 175 6.30 8.61 -10.68
C THR A 175 6.33 10.13 -10.57
N PHE A 176 5.60 10.97 -11.30
CA PHE A 176 4.37 10.86 -12.07
C PHE A 176 4.66 10.94 -13.57
N VAL A 177 4.27 9.92 -14.34
CA VAL A 177 4.52 9.92 -15.79
C VAL A 177 3.53 10.88 -16.46
N SER A 178 4.05 11.91 -17.11
CA SER A 178 3.33 12.72 -18.09
C SER A 178 2.65 11.80 -19.09
N SER A 179 1.32 11.82 -19.18
CA SER A 179 0.55 11.00 -20.11
C SER A 179 0.68 11.52 -21.55
N SER A 180 1.88 11.46 -22.11
CA SER A 180 2.15 11.71 -23.51
C SER A 180 3.50 11.09 -23.87
N LEU A 181 3.49 10.18 -24.85
CA LEU A 181 4.61 9.40 -25.40
C LEU A 181 5.03 8.16 -24.60
N PHE A 182 4.37 7.03 -24.88
CA PHE A 182 5.04 5.76 -25.23
C PHE A 182 4.06 4.91 -26.03
N TYR A 183 3.79 5.33 -27.27
CA TYR A 183 3.37 4.43 -28.36
C TYR A 183 4.12 4.91 -29.61
N SER A 184 5.41 4.58 -29.69
CA SER A 184 6.06 4.40 -30.99
C SER A 184 6.13 2.91 -31.20
N THR A 185 5.06 2.35 -31.76
CA THR A 185 5.17 1.14 -32.55
C THR A 185 5.81 1.57 -33.86
N ASP A 186 7.15 1.52 -33.90
CA ASP A 186 7.84 1.40 -35.17
C ASP A 186 7.77 -0.06 -35.61
N ARG A 187 7.03 -0.21 -36.71
CA ARG A 187 7.04 -1.23 -37.78
C ARG A 187 7.67 -2.59 -37.50
#